data_AF-A0A2M7RG64-F1
#
_entry.id   AF-A0A2M7RG64-F1
#
_cell.length_a   1.000
_cell.length_b   1.000
_cell.length_c   1.000
_cell.angle_alpha   90.00
_cell.angle_beta   90.00
_cell.angle_gamma   90.00
#
_symmetry.space_group_name_H-M   'P 1'
#
loop_
_entity.id
_entity.type
_entity.pdbx_description
1 polymer ?
#
loop_
_entity_poly.entity_id
_entity_poly.type
_entity_poly.pdbx_seq_one_letter_code
_entity_poly.pdbx_strand_id
1 'polypeptide(L)' 'MPKLKPVSWRQLVKRLKEFSFEGPYQSGKHPYMIKENLILTIPNPHSEDISPDLLSRILRQAEIDKRKWIIKDKGK' A
#
# COMPACT_ATOMS: atom_id res chain seq x y z
N MET A 1 5.30 -19.15 -6.33
CA MET A 1 5.43 -17.92 -5.50
C MET A 1 4.04 -17.38 -5.17
N PRO A 2 3.78 -16.89 -3.95
CA PRO A 2 2.48 -16.33 -3.61
C PRO A 2 2.18 -15.10 -4.48
N LYS A 3 0.98 -15.07 -5.08
CA LYS A 3 0.55 -14.03 -6.02
C LYS A 3 -0.10 -12.88 -5.26
N LEU A 4 0.19 -11.64 -5.68
CA LEU A 4 -0.56 -10.48 -5.22
C LEU A 4 -1.96 -10.51 -5.84
N LYS A 5 -2.96 -10.15 -5.04
CA LYS A 5 -4.33 -9.93 -5.51
C LYS A 5 -4.56 -8.42 -5.66
N PRO A 6 -5.47 -8.01 -6.56
CA PRO A 6 -5.94 -6.63 -6.57
C PRO A 6 -6.47 -6.23 -5.19
N VAL A 7 -6.29 -4.97 -4.82
CA VAL A 7 -6.78 -4.42 -3.55
C VAL A 7 -7.42 -3.07 -3.78
N SER A 8 -8.51 -2.80 -3.08
CA SER A 8 -9.10 -1.47 -3.07
C SER A 8 -8.14 -0.46 -2.43
N TRP A 9 -8.30 0.82 -2.77
CA TRP A 9 -7.53 1.91 -2.16
C TRP A 9 -7.63 1.90 -0.63
N ARG A 10 -8.83 1.62 -0.08
CA ARG A 10 -9.06 1.52 1.37
C ARG A 10 -8.27 0.38 2.00
N GLN A 11 -8.19 -0.77 1.34
CA GLN A 11 -7.38 -1.91 1.80
C GLN A 11 -5.89 -1.58 1.74
N LEU A 12 -5.41 -0.90 0.69
CA LEU A 12 -4.02 -0.45 0.62
C LEU A 12 -3.67 0.40 1.84
N VAL A 13 -4.44 1.47 2.08
CA VAL A 13 -4.19 2.39 3.20
C VAL A 13 -4.26 1.67 4.54
N LYS A 14 -5.31 0.88 4.79
CA LYS A 14 -5.46 0.14 6.04
C LYS A 14 -4.23 -0.74 6.31
N ARG A 15 -3.76 -1.46 5.31
CA ARG A 15 -2.65 -2.39 5.47
C ARG A 15 -1.31 -1.69 5.59
N LEU A 16 -1.09 -0.59 4.88
CA LEU A 16 0.10 0.23 5.09
C LEU A 16 0.19 0.71 6.55
N LYS A 17 -0.95 1.07 7.19
CA LYS A 17 -0.98 1.37 8.63
C LYS A 17 -0.56 0.19 9.50
N GLU A 18 -0.90 -1.05 9.14
CA GLU A 18 -0.43 -2.26 9.82
C GLU A 18 1.07 -2.51 9.65
N PHE A 19 1.74 -1.81 8.73
CA PHE A 19 3.19 -1.76 8.54
C PHE A 19 3.80 -0.46 9.09
N SER A 20 3.10 0.21 10.02
CA SER A 20 3.51 1.43 10.72
C SER A 20 3.62 2.67 9.83
N PHE A 21 2.91 2.73 8.71
CA PHE A 21 2.75 3.97 7.96
C PHE A 21 1.65 4.86 8.56
N GLU A 22 1.92 6.15 8.62
CA GLU A 22 0.99 7.20 9.03
C GLU A 22 0.34 7.91 7.83
N GLY A 23 -0.80 8.56 8.05
CA GLY A 23 -1.60 9.24 7.02
C GLY A 23 -2.83 8.44 6.55
N PRO A 24 -3.26 8.58 5.28
CA PRO A 24 -2.61 9.36 4.22
C PRO A 24 -2.77 10.87 4.44
N TYR A 25 -1.71 11.59 4.11
CA TYR A 25 -1.70 13.04 4.01
C TYR A 25 -1.92 13.45 2.56
N GLN A 26 -2.45 14.64 2.36
CA GLN A 26 -2.71 15.15 1.02
C GLN A 26 -2.11 16.55 0.87
N SER A 27 -1.13 16.65 -0.02
CA SER A 27 -0.61 17.92 -0.53
C SER A 27 -0.39 17.73 -2.04
N GLY A 28 -1.07 18.53 -2.85
CA GLY A 28 -1.01 18.41 -4.31
C GLY A 28 -1.84 17.23 -4.88
N LYS A 29 -1.33 16.62 -5.96
CA LYS A 29 -2.10 15.74 -6.86
C LYS A 29 -2.32 14.31 -6.36
N HIS A 30 -1.42 13.79 -5.51
CA HIS A 30 -1.47 12.41 -5.00
C HIS A 30 -1.28 12.38 -3.49
N PRO A 31 -2.04 11.53 -2.75
CA PRO A 31 -1.81 11.34 -1.33
C PRO A 31 -0.48 10.63 -1.07
N TYR A 32 0.04 10.80 0.14
CA TYR A 32 1.25 10.14 0.58
C TYR A 32 1.12 9.64 2.02
N MET A 33 1.92 8.65 2.40
CA MET A 33 2.02 8.10 3.74
C MET A 33 3.48 8.15 4.20
N ILE A 34 3.71 8.28 5.50
CA ILE A 34 5.06 8.43 6.07
C ILE A 34 5.35 7.25 7.00
N LYS A 35 6.58 6.75 6.98
CA LYS A 35 7.10 5.83 7.98
C LYS A 35 8.55 6.21 8.28
N GLU A 36 8.83 6.70 9.49
CA GLU A 36 10.16 7.20 9.86
C GLU A 36 10.66 8.23 8.82
N ASN A 37 11.75 7.91 8.09
CA ASN A 37 12.33 8.78 7.06
C ASN A 37 11.82 8.45 5.64
N LEU A 38 10.86 7.53 5.49
CA LEU A 38 10.32 7.08 4.21
C LEU A 38 8.99 7.79 3.90
N ILE A 39 8.93 8.45 2.76
CA ILE A 39 7.70 9.05 2.20
C ILE A 39 7.23 8.20 1.02
N LEU A 40 6.04 7.63 1.14
CA LEU A 40 5.42 6.79 0.13
C LEU A 40 4.26 7.53 -0.53
N THR A 41 4.41 7.94 -1.79
CA THR A 41 3.28 8.42 -2.59
C THR A 41 2.38 7.25 -2.97
N ILE A 42 1.06 7.42 -2.82
CA ILE A 42 0.05 6.41 -3.15
C ILE A 42 -0.91 6.95 -4.22
N PRO A 43 -1.58 6.07 -5.00
CA PRO A 43 -2.55 6.50 -6.01
C PRO A 43 -3.70 7.28 -5.37
N ASN A 44 -4.41 8.05 -6.19
CA ASN A 44 -5.62 8.74 -5.74
C ASN A 44 -6.72 7.73 -5.39
N PRO A 45 -7.60 8.06 -4.43
CA PRO A 45 -8.79 7.26 -4.20
C PRO A 45 -9.63 7.20 -5.49
N HIS A 46 -9.85 6.00 -6.02
CA HIS A 46 -10.73 5.73 -7.14
C HIS A 46 -11.56 4.47 -6.87
N SER A 47 -12.57 4.22 -7.70
CA SER A 47 -13.48 3.07 -7.59
C SER A 47 -12.83 1.75 -8.01
N GLU A 48 -11.82 1.79 -8.87
CA GLU A 48 -11.12 0.58 -9.34
C GLU A 48 -10.15 0.01 -8.30
N ASP A 49 -9.88 -1.28 -8.40
CA ASP A 49 -8.84 -1.90 -7.58
C ASP A 49 -7.45 -1.57 -8.09
N ILE A 50 -6.50 -1.49 -7.16
CA ILE A 50 -5.08 -1.35 -7.45
C ILE A 50 -4.58 -2.67 -8.01
N SER A 51 -4.10 -2.64 -9.25
CA SER A 51 -3.60 -3.84 -9.93
C SER A 51 -2.43 -4.49 -9.18
N PRO A 52 -2.23 -5.81 -9.32
CA PRO A 52 -1.10 -6.51 -8.71
C PRO A 52 0.27 -5.91 -9.08
N ASP A 53 0.39 -5.36 -10.29
CA ASP A 53 1.62 -4.74 -10.78
C ASP A 53 1.88 -3.39 -10.13
N LEU A 54 0.86 -2.53 -10.04
CA LEU A 54 0.97 -1.26 -9.34
C LEU A 54 1.22 -1.49 -7.84
N LEU A 55 0.49 -2.43 -7.23
CA LEU A 55 0.70 -2.83 -5.85
C LEU A 55 2.15 -3.32 -5.64
N SER A 56 2.70 -4.14 -6.54
CA SER A 56 4.08 -4.59 -6.44
C SER A 56 5.10 -3.44 -6.47
N ARG A 57 4.83 -2.38 -7.24
CA ARG A 57 5.70 -1.18 -7.29
C ARG A 57 5.62 -0.39 -5.98
N ILE A 58 4.41 -0.21 -5.45
CA ILE A 58 4.17 0.47 -4.17
C ILE A 58 4.87 -0.27 -3.03
N LEU A 59 4.72 -1.60 -2.93
CA LEU A 59 5.36 -2.39 -1.88
C LEU A 59 6.89 -2.31 -1.95
N ARG A 60 7.47 -2.27 -3.15
CA ARG A 60 8.90 -2.09 -3.33
C ARG A 60 9.36 -0.72 -2.83
N GLN A 61 8.64 0.36 -3.15
CA GLN A 61 8.93 1.71 -2.65
C GLN A 61 8.73 1.82 -1.13
N ALA A 62 7.79 1.05 -0.58
CA ALA A 62 7.51 0.98 0.85
C ALA A 62 8.50 0.11 1.64
N GLU A 63 9.46 -0.54 0.96
CA GLU A 63 10.36 -1.54 1.54
C GLU A 63 9.62 -2.70 2.25
N ILE A 64 8.43 -3.04 1.75
CA ILE A 64 7.61 -4.14 2.28
C ILE A 64 7.85 -5.39 1.43
N ASP A 65 8.32 -6.46 2.09
CA ASP A 65 8.42 -7.76 1.45
C ASP A 65 7.03 -8.30 1.02
N LYS A 66 6.94 -8.72 -0.23
CA LYS A 66 5.71 -9.24 -0.84
C LYS A 66 5.13 -10.45 -0.10
N ARG A 67 5.96 -11.31 0.50
CA ARG A 67 5.47 -12.46 1.28
C ARG A 67 4.88 -11.99 2.60
N LYS A 68 5.52 -11.04 3.30
CA LYS A 68 4.96 -10.42 4.52
C LYS A 68 3.60 -9.80 4.26
N TRP A 69 3.45 -9.10 3.13
CA TRP A 69 2.14 -8.63 2.68
C TRP A 69 1.16 -9.80 2.56
N ILE A 70 1.46 -10.83 1.77
CA ILE A 70 0.49 -11.92 1.54
C ILE A 70 0.15 -12.73 2.80
N ILE A 71 1.08 -12.89 3.76
CA ILE A 71 0.80 -13.59 5.02
C ILE A 71 -0.22 -12.81 5.86
N LYS A 72 -0.05 -11.49 6.00
CA LYS A 72 -1.03 -10.64 6.70
C LYS A 72 -2.40 -10.60 6.01
N ASP A 73 -2.47 -10.90 4.71
CA ASP A 73 -3.75 -11.00 3.98
C ASP A 73 -4.62 -12.17 4.46
N LYS A 74 -3.97 -13.26 4.90
CA LYS A 74 -4.64 -14.50 5.30
C LYS A 74 -5.02 -14.54 6.79
N GLY A 75 -4.60 -13.55 7.57
CA GLY A 75 -4.84 -13.46 9.01
C GLY A 75 -6.14 -12.73 9.37
N LYS A 76 -7.12 -12.72 8.47
CA LYS A 76 -8.42 -12.06 8.66
C LYS A 76 -9.54 -13.10 8.61
#